data_AF-D4CZC1-F1
#
_entry.id   AF-D4CZC1-F1
#
_cell.length_a   1.000
_cell.length_b   1.000
_cell.length_c   1.000
_cell.angle_alpha   90.00
_cell.angle_beta   90.00
_cell.angle_gamma   90.00
#
_symmetry.space_group_name_H-M   'P 1'
#
loop_
_entity.id
_entity.type
_entity.pdbx_description
1 polymer ?
#
loop_
_entity_poly.entity_id
_entity_poly.type
_entity_poly.pdbx_seq_one_letter_code
_entity_poly.pdbx_strand_id
1 'polypeptide(L)'
;MSQLNKWMLGGKISKLVIVITDKDTGEHVERWQFDVEIFKQSKNKAAKAAADNENANPGAQASSPAPVEKSEKEIQDEIQAIFRQITASVTFLPMLDGNCTFNVLVYADADSEVPLEWGDSDAKEIENGEKVQLRSFSTSNHRVDTMVSYR
;
A
#
# COMPACT_ATOMS: atom_id res chain seq x y z
N MET A 1 12.56 -10.47 -2.36
CA MET A 1 12.23 -9.09 -1.92
C MET A 1 12.89 -7.98 -2.74
N SER A 2 14.02 -8.20 -3.41
CA SER A 2 14.65 -7.18 -4.27
C SER A 2 13.74 -6.69 -5.40
N GLN A 3 12.92 -7.58 -5.97
CA GLN A 3 11.97 -7.22 -7.04
C GLN A 3 10.86 -6.26 -6.55
N LEU A 4 10.30 -6.50 -5.37
CA LEU A 4 9.29 -5.61 -4.78
C LEU A 4 9.84 -4.18 -4.62
N ASN A 5 11.08 -4.05 -4.16
CA ASN A 5 11.75 -2.76 -4.04
C ASN A 5 11.89 -2.05 -5.40
N LYS A 6 12.22 -2.79 -6.46
CA LYS A 6 12.31 -2.22 -7.83
C LYS A 6 10.96 -1.69 -8.30
N TRP A 7 9.87 -2.43 -8.08
CA TRP A 7 8.53 -1.97 -8.46
C TRP A 7 8.06 -0.79 -7.62
N MET A 8 8.34 -0.79 -6.31
CA MET A 8 8.07 0.35 -5.42
C MET A 8 8.79 1.62 -5.90
N LEU A 9 10.11 1.55 -6.14
CA LEU A 9 10.90 2.68 -6.62
C LEU A 9 10.51 3.13 -8.03
N GLY A 10 10.12 2.18 -8.89
CA GLY A 10 9.63 2.44 -10.24
C GLY A 10 8.22 3.03 -10.28
N GLY A 11 7.53 3.11 -9.15
CA GLY A 11 6.14 3.58 -9.11
C GLY A 11 5.16 2.61 -9.78
N LYS A 12 5.52 1.33 -9.86
CA LYS A 12 4.85 0.30 -10.66
C LYS A 12 3.94 -0.62 -9.87
N ILE A 13 3.78 -0.41 -8.58
CA ILE A 13 2.97 -1.23 -7.67
C ILE A 13 1.84 -0.39 -7.09
N SER A 14 0.65 -0.99 -7.03
CA SER A 14 -0.54 -0.40 -6.42
C SER A 14 -1.01 -1.17 -5.18
N LYS A 15 -0.69 -2.46 -5.07
CA LYS A 15 -1.13 -3.30 -3.94
C LYS A 15 -0.18 -4.46 -3.70
N LEU A 16 0.08 -4.74 -2.43
CA LEU A 16 0.71 -5.97 -1.94
C LEU A 16 -0.32 -6.77 -1.16
N VAL A 17 -0.47 -8.06 -1.44
CA VAL A 17 -1.40 -8.93 -0.72
C VAL A 17 -0.67 -10.15 -0.17
N ILE A 18 -0.92 -10.47 1.09
CA ILE A 18 -0.48 -11.72 1.72
C ILE A 18 -1.72 -12.57 1.98
N VAL A 19 -1.75 -13.76 1.39
CA VAL A 19 -2.86 -14.70 1.52
C VAL A 19 -2.38 -15.86 2.37
N ILE A 20 -3.07 -16.13 3.47
CA ILE A 20 -2.86 -17.31 4.31
C ILE A 20 -3.87 -18.36 3.87
N THR A 21 -3.37 -19.56 3.58
CA THR A 21 -4.16 -20.68 3.07
C THR A 21 -3.95 -21.88 3.96
N ASP A 22 -5.04 -22.48 4.42
CA ASP A 22 -5.00 -23.74 5.15
C ASP A 22 -4.47 -24.85 4.24
N LYS A 23 -3.49 -25.63 4.72
CA LYS A 23 -2.78 -26.60 3.87
C LYS A 23 -3.63 -27.85 3.58
N ASP A 24 -4.53 -28.20 4.48
CA ASP A 24 -5.29 -29.44 4.40
C ASP A 24 -6.53 -29.29 3.51
N THR A 25 -7.21 -28.14 3.61
CA THR A 25 -8.43 -27.80 2.87
C THR A 25 -8.16 -26.99 1.60
N GLY A 26 -7.06 -26.24 1.56
CA GLY A 26 -6.77 -25.27 0.50
C GLY A 26 -7.59 -23.98 0.60
N GLU A 27 -8.35 -23.77 1.67
CA GLU A 27 -9.17 -22.57 1.85
C GLU A 27 -8.32 -21.36 2.27
N HIS A 28 -8.65 -20.18 1.73
CA HIS A 28 -8.04 -18.91 2.14
C HIS A 28 -8.68 -18.46 3.45
N VAL A 29 -7.88 -18.39 4.52
CA VAL A 29 -8.33 -18.10 5.88
C VAL A 29 -8.11 -16.63 6.25
N GLU A 30 -7.02 -16.04 5.77
CA GLU A 30 -6.74 -14.62 5.94
C GLU A 30 -6.17 -14.02 4.65
N ARG A 31 -6.55 -12.77 4.38
CA ARG A 31 -6.06 -11.98 3.26
C ARG A 31 -5.72 -10.58 3.74
N TRP A 32 -4.43 -10.33 3.86
CA TRP A 32 -3.86 -9.04 4.23
C TRP A 32 -3.57 -8.23 2.99
N GLN A 33 -4.28 -7.13 2.81
CA GLN A 33 -4.12 -6.19 1.72
C GLN A 33 -3.41 -4.94 2.20
N PHE A 34 -2.37 -4.54 1.48
CA PHE A 34 -1.63 -3.30 1.65
C PHE A 34 -1.76 -2.51 0.34
N ASP A 35 -2.65 -1.53 0.32
CA ASP A 35 -2.83 -0.64 -0.83
C ASP A 35 -1.76 0.45 -0.76
N VAL A 36 -1.02 0.62 -1.85
CA VAL A 36 0.11 1.56 -1.93
C VAL A 36 -0.27 2.69 -2.88
N GLU A 37 -0.39 3.89 -2.33
CA GLU A 37 -0.53 5.12 -3.08
C GLU A 37 0.83 5.81 -3.16
N ILE A 38 1.33 6.05 -4.37
CA ILE A 38 2.63 6.67 -4.61
C ILE A 38 2.42 8.12 -5.02
N PHE A 39 2.84 9.05 -4.16
CA PHE A 39 2.77 10.47 -4.44
C PHE A 39 3.86 10.83 -5.45
N LYS A 40 3.47 11.16 -6.68
CA LYS A 40 4.40 11.72 -7.67
C LYS A 40 4.87 13.08 -7.16
N GLN A 41 6.12 13.17 -6.72
CA GLN A 41 6.79 14.47 -6.64
C GLN A 41 6.82 15.04 -8.05
N SER A 42 5.95 16.00 -8.33
CA SER A 42 6.11 16.86 -9.49
C SER A 42 7.41 17.60 -9.28
N LYS A 43 8.49 17.12 -9.91
CA LYS A 43 9.71 17.92 -10.12
C LYS A 43 9.31 19.10 -11.00
N ASN A 44 8.75 20.15 -10.40
CA ASN A 44 8.53 21.40 -11.07
C ASN A 44 9.90 22.03 -11.34
N LYS A 45 10.40 21.73 -12.53
CA LYS A 45 11.21 22.64 -13.33
C LYS A 45 10.39 23.93 -13.51
N ALA A 46 10.46 24.84 -12.55
CA ALA A 46 10.00 26.21 -12.70
C ALA A 46 11.21 27.15 -12.57
N ALA A 47 12.17 26.97 -13.47
CA ALA A 47 13.10 28.03 -13.83
C ALA A 47 12.61 28.64 -15.15
N LYS A 48 12.29 29.94 -15.11
CA LYS A 48 11.96 30.86 -16.21
C LYS A 48 10.62 30.66 -16.93
N ALA A 49 9.68 31.54 -16.62
CA ALA A 49 9.33 32.65 -17.51
C ALA A 49 8.66 33.78 -16.70
N ALA A 50 9.37 34.89 -16.55
CA ALA A 50 8.77 36.17 -16.23
C ALA A 50 8.15 36.72 -17.53
N ALA A 51 6.86 37.08 -17.50
CA ALA A 51 6.27 38.08 -18.38
C ALA A 51 4.90 38.48 -17.78
N ASP A 52 4.70 39.79 -17.66
CA ASP A 52 3.62 40.49 -16.99
C ASP A 52 2.21 40.11 -17.48
N ASN A 53 1.26 40.02 -16.55
CA ASN A 53 -0.12 40.42 -16.81
C ASN A 53 -0.88 40.72 -15.51
N GLU A 54 -1.16 41.99 -15.28
CA GLU A 54 -2.03 42.50 -14.22
C GLU A 54 -3.50 42.30 -14.62
N ASN A 55 -4.18 41.25 -14.11
CA ASN A 55 -5.61 41.36 -13.80
C ASN A 55 -6.12 40.24 -12.87
N ALA A 56 -7.08 40.60 -12.00
CA ALA A 56 -7.47 39.89 -10.78
C ALA A 56 -8.46 38.71 -10.95
N ASN A 57 -8.41 37.75 -10.01
CA ASN A 57 -9.60 37.11 -9.41
C ASN A 57 -9.26 36.42 -8.06
N PRO A 58 -9.86 36.79 -6.91
CA PRO A 58 -9.72 36.06 -5.65
C PRO A 58 -10.91 35.10 -5.48
N GLY A 59 -10.73 33.83 -5.81
CA GLY A 59 -11.82 32.84 -5.68
C GLY A 59 -11.36 31.40 -5.75
N ALA A 60 -11.23 30.78 -4.57
CA ALA A 60 -11.20 29.33 -4.33
C ALA A 60 -10.08 28.53 -5.02
N GLN A 61 -8.85 28.71 -4.54
CA GLN A 61 -7.83 27.67 -4.61
C GLN A 61 -8.30 26.46 -3.78
N ALA A 62 -8.72 25.39 -4.45
CA ALA A 62 -8.62 24.04 -3.91
C ALA A 62 -7.12 23.80 -3.68
N SER A 63 -6.68 23.99 -2.45
CA SER A 63 -5.33 23.78 -2.00
C SER A 63 -5.09 22.28 -1.99
N SER A 64 -4.52 21.77 -3.08
CA SER A 64 -3.78 20.52 -3.04
C SER A 64 -2.77 20.62 -1.89
N PRO A 65 -2.80 19.72 -0.88
CA PRO A 65 -1.88 19.81 0.23
C PRO A 65 -0.46 19.70 -0.33
N ALA A 66 0.37 20.69 -0.03
CA ALA A 66 1.80 20.62 -0.31
C ALA A 66 2.38 19.35 0.35
N PRO A 67 3.39 18.69 -0.25
CA PRO A 67 3.99 17.51 0.36
C PRO A 67 4.60 17.93 1.69
N VAL A 68 4.02 17.45 2.80
CA VAL A 68 4.57 17.66 4.13
C VAL A 68 5.79 16.75 4.24
N GLU A 69 6.99 17.32 4.28
CA GLU A 69 8.20 16.56 4.56
C GLU A 69 8.15 16.07 6.01
N LYS A 70 7.92 14.77 6.20
CA LYS A 70 7.99 14.12 7.52
C LYS A 70 9.44 13.81 7.88
N SER A 71 9.78 13.95 9.16
CA SER A 71 11.10 13.54 9.67
C SER A 71 11.24 12.02 9.69
N GLU A 72 12.49 11.52 9.66
CA GLU A 72 12.76 10.08 9.78
C GLU A 72 12.20 9.49 11.09
N LYS A 73 12.25 10.27 12.18
CA LYS A 73 11.69 9.88 13.47
C LYS A 73 10.18 9.66 13.39
N GLU A 74 9.43 10.57 12.78
CA GLU A 74 7.99 10.43 12.61
C GLU A 74 7.64 9.21 11.75
N ILE A 75 8.41 8.96 10.69
CA ILE A 75 8.25 7.79 9.83
C ILE A 75 8.48 6.50 10.64
N GLN A 76 9.54 6.43 11.44
CA GLN A 76 9.84 5.28 12.30
C GLN A 76 8.75 5.06 13.37
N ASP A 77 8.26 6.14 14.00
CA ASP A 77 7.20 6.09 15.00
C ASP A 77 5.88 5.58 14.37
N GLU A 78 5.54 6.01 13.15
CA GLU A 78 4.41 5.48 12.37
C GLU A 78 4.60 4.01 12.01
N ILE A 79 5.79 3.61 11.54
CA ILE A 79 6.12 2.20 11.25
C ILE A 79 5.93 1.33 12.49
N GLN A 80 6.42 1.79 13.65
CA GLN A 80 6.25 1.06 14.90
C GLN A 80 4.78 0.94 15.31
N ALA A 81 3.99 2.01 15.12
CA ALA A 81 2.56 1.98 15.41
C ALA A 81 1.81 0.95 14.55
N ILE A 82 2.18 0.80 13.28
CA ILE A 82 1.60 -0.22 12.39
C ILE A 82 1.96 -1.62 12.86
N PHE A 83 3.22 -1.90 13.17
CA PHE A 83 3.61 -3.22 13.68
C PHE A 83 2.82 -3.57 14.94
N ARG A 84 2.67 -2.62 15.86
CA ARG A 84 1.84 -2.81 17.06
C ARG A 84 0.38 -3.05 16.69
N GLN A 85 -0.15 -2.34 15.70
CA GLN A 85 -1.53 -2.52 15.25
C GLN A 85 -1.75 -3.88 14.60
N ILE A 86 -0.83 -4.34 13.75
CA ILE A 86 -0.86 -5.68 13.14
C ILE A 86 -0.82 -6.74 14.23
N THR A 87 0.12 -6.65 15.18
CA THR A 87 0.17 -7.60 16.30
C THR A 87 -1.08 -7.54 17.17
N ALA A 88 -1.62 -6.35 17.44
CA ALA A 88 -2.87 -6.21 18.18
C ALA A 88 -4.06 -6.80 17.41
N SER A 89 -4.05 -6.71 16.08
CA SER A 89 -5.16 -7.23 15.27
C SER A 89 -5.29 -8.74 15.33
N VAL A 90 -4.18 -9.47 15.50
CA VAL A 90 -4.20 -10.92 15.72
C VAL A 90 -5.07 -11.32 16.92
N THR A 91 -5.30 -10.43 17.90
CA THR A 91 -6.12 -10.75 19.08
C THR A 91 -7.62 -10.83 18.82
N PHE A 92 -8.12 -10.28 17.71
CA PHE A 92 -9.53 -10.36 17.32
C PHE A 92 -9.76 -11.19 16.06
N LEU A 93 -8.70 -11.72 15.44
CA LEU A 93 -8.82 -12.69 14.36
C LEU A 93 -9.10 -14.09 14.93
N PRO A 94 -9.87 -14.93 14.24
CA PRO A 94 -10.03 -16.33 14.59
C PRO A 94 -8.67 -17.03 14.73
N MET A 95 -8.58 -18.01 15.64
CA MET A 95 -7.37 -18.81 15.76
C MET A 95 -7.22 -19.66 14.50
N LEU A 96 -6.02 -19.64 13.92
CA LEU A 96 -5.68 -20.51 12.80
C LEU A 96 -5.48 -21.93 13.32
N ASP A 97 -6.38 -22.83 12.96
CA ASP A 97 -6.28 -24.25 13.27
C ASP A 97 -5.40 -24.95 12.22
N GLY A 98 -4.37 -25.67 12.66
CA GLY A 98 -3.56 -26.51 11.78
C GLY A 98 -2.39 -25.81 11.06
N ASN A 99 -1.93 -26.41 9.97
CA ASN A 99 -0.79 -25.92 9.21
C ASN A 99 -1.25 -25.01 8.08
N CYS A 100 -0.83 -23.75 8.10
CA CYS A 100 -1.07 -22.83 6.98
C CYS A 100 0.17 -22.64 6.11
N THR A 101 -0.07 -22.24 4.86
CA THR A 101 0.93 -21.70 3.94
C THR A 101 0.60 -20.24 3.67
N PHE A 102 1.57 -19.48 3.15
CA PHE A 102 1.31 -18.11 2.71
C PHE A 102 1.76 -17.90 1.27
N ASN A 103 1.02 -17.06 0.55
CA ASN A 103 1.40 -16.55 -0.75
C ASN A 103 1.48 -15.03 -0.73
N VAL A 104 2.38 -14.47 -1.52
CA VAL A 104 2.54 -13.03 -1.71
C VAL A 104 2.12 -12.69 -3.13
N LEU A 105 1.10 -11.85 -3.27
CA LEU A 105 0.63 -11.33 -4.54
C LEU A 105 1.01 -9.85 -4.65
N VAL A 106 1.38 -9.43 -5.85
CA VAL A 106 1.72 -8.03 -6.14
C VAL A 106 0.90 -7.58 -7.32
N TYR A 107 0.16 -6.48 -7.15
CA TYR A 107 -0.54 -5.82 -8.23
C TYR A 107 0.36 -4.74 -8.78
N ALA A 108 0.92 -5.02 -9.96
CA ALA A 108 1.76 -4.09 -10.69
C ALA A 108 1.05 -3.57 -11.94
N ASP A 109 1.56 -2.47 -12.52
CA ASP A 109 1.05 -1.95 -13.79
C ASP A 109 1.21 -3.01 -14.89
N ALA A 110 0.29 -3.04 -15.86
CA ALA A 110 0.28 -4.02 -16.94
C ALA A 110 1.52 -3.96 -17.87
N ASP A 111 2.26 -2.85 -17.87
CA ASP A 111 3.51 -2.67 -18.62
C ASP A 111 4.77 -3.02 -17.81
N SER A 112 4.62 -3.53 -16.59
CA SER A 112 5.74 -3.89 -15.72
C SER A 112 6.43 -5.16 -16.21
N GLU A 113 7.77 -5.16 -16.20
CA GLU A 113 8.55 -6.36 -16.50
C GLU A 113 8.40 -7.37 -15.36
N VAL A 114 7.86 -8.56 -15.69
CA VAL A 114 7.66 -9.67 -14.76
C VAL A 114 8.84 -10.65 -14.88
N PRO A 115 9.66 -10.82 -13.82
CA PRO A 115 10.75 -11.78 -13.83
C PRO A 115 10.25 -13.22 -13.93
N LEU A 116 11.10 -14.15 -14.40
CA LEU A 116 10.79 -15.58 -14.50
C LEU A 116 10.35 -16.25 -13.18
N GLU A 117 10.78 -15.71 -12.04
CA GLU A 117 10.40 -16.20 -10.70
C GLU A 117 8.98 -15.77 -10.28
N TRP A 118 8.34 -14.90 -11.05
CA TRP A 118 6.99 -14.40 -10.83
C TRP A 118 6.08 -14.85 -11.97
N GLY A 119 4.82 -15.10 -11.64
CA GLY A 119 3.80 -15.48 -12.62
C GLY A 119 2.46 -14.87 -12.26
N ASP A 120 1.56 -14.87 -13.23
CA ASP A 120 0.19 -14.39 -13.03
C ASP A 120 -0.56 -15.30 -12.04
N SER A 121 -1.36 -14.67 -11.18
CA SER A 121 -2.19 -15.34 -10.17
C SER A 121 -3.58 -14.72 -10.15
N ASP A 122 -4.56 -15.50 -9.72
CA ASP A 122 -5.85 -14.95 -9.32
C ASP A 122 -5.73 -14.10 -8.03
N ALA A 123 -6.80 -13.36 -7.71
CA ALA A 123 -6.85 -12.40 -6.61
C ALA A 123 -6.96 -13.01 -5.20
N LYS A 124 -7.23 -14.33 -5.13
CA LYS A 124 -7.39 -15.11 -3.89
C LYS A 124 -8.29 -14.43 -2.86
N GLU A 125 -9.44 -13.94 -3.31
CA GLU A 125 -10.41 -13.27 -2.44
C GLU A 125 -11.07 -14.28 -1.49
N ILE A 126 -11.42 -13.83 -0.28
CA ILE A 126 -12.18 -14.62 0.69
C ILE A 126 -13.66 -14.29 0.51
N GLU A 127 -14.44 -15.27 0.06
CA GLU A 127 -15.89 -15.15 -0.07
C GLU A 127 -16.54 -15.17 1.32
N ASN A 128 -17.48 -14.25 1.56
CA ASN A 128 -18.21 -14.10 2.83
C ASN A 128 -17.32 -13.87 4.07
N GLY A 129 -16.08 -13.42 3.88
CA GLY A 129 -15.19 -13.05 4.98
C GLY A 129 -15.53 -11.70 5.62
N GLU A 130 -15.22 -11.56 6.91
CA GLU A 130 -15.22 -10.27 7.60
C GLU A 130 -14.02 -9.43 7.15
N LYS A 131 -14.18 -8.10 7.18
CA LYS A 131 -13.14 -7.16 6.75
C LYS A 131 -12.90 -6.11 7.84
N VAL A 132 -11.63 -5.93 8.20
CA VAL A 132 -11.20 -4.91 9.15
C VAL A 132 -10.19 -3.99 8.48
N GLN A 133 -10.55 -2.72 8.39
CA GLN A 133 -9.65 -1.66 7.94
C GLN A 133 -8.77 -1.22 9.10
N LEU A 134 -7.46 -1.28 8.91
CA LEU A 134 -6.46 -0.83 9.86
C LEU A 134 -6.07 0.62 9.56
N ARG A 135 -5.27 1.22 10.45
CA ARG A 135 -4.89 2.62 10.32
C ARG A 135 -3.91 2.75 9.18
N SER A 136 -4.19 3.68 8.28
CA SER A 136 -3.26 4.06 7.21
C SER A 136 -2.07 4.81 7.76
N PHE A 137 -0.92 4.68 7.10
CA PHE A 137 0.24 5.51 7.37
C PHE A 137 0.75 6.16 6.10
N SER A 138 1.58 7.20 6.23
CA SER A 138 2.18 7.83 5.06
C SER A 138 3.59 8.32 5.33
N THR A 139 4.40 8.30 4.29
CA THR A 139 5.67 8.99 4.18
C THR A 139 5.48 10.19 3.24
N SER A 140 6.52 10.98 3.03
CA SER A 140 6.48 12.08 2.06
C SER A 140 6.16 11.63 0.62
N ASN A 141 6.39 10.36 0.29
CA ASN A 141 6.29 9.83 -1.08
C ASN A 141 5.27 8.69 -1.24
N HIS A 142 4.82 8.08 -0.15
CA HIS A 142 3.93 6.92 -0.19
C HIS A 142 2.88 7.04 0.89
N ARG A 143 1.67 6.60 0.61
CA ARG A 143 0.68 6.25 1.62
C ARG A 143 0.37 4.77 1.48
N VAL A 144 0.19 4.11 2.62
CA VAL A 144 -0.20 2.71 2.66
C VAL A 144 -1.44 2.56 3.53
N ASP A 145 -2.50 2.05 2.93
CA ASP A 145 -3.70 1.64 3.63
C ASP A 145 -3.64 0.12 3.85
N THR A 146 -4.06 -0.37 5.01
CA THR A 146 -3.99 -1.80 5.35
C THR A 146 -5.38 -2.33 5.69
N MET A 147 -5.75 -3.46 5.11
CA MET A 147 -7.01 -4.15 5.37
C MET A 147 -6.74 -5.64 5.56
N VAL A 148 -7.38 -6.26 6.54
CA VAL A 148 -7.40 -7.71 6.68
C VAL A 148 -8.80 -8.21 6.38
N SER A 149 -8.91 -9.23 5.51
CA SER A 149 -10.13 -10.03 5.36
C SER A 149 -9.88 -11.40 5.98
N TYR A 150 -10.83 -11.93 6.76
CA TYR A 150 -10.68 -13.22 7.43
C TYR A 150 -12.02 -13.96 7.50
N ARG A 151 -11.97 -15.26 7.76
CA ARG A 151 -13.14 -16.12 8.00
C ARG A 151 -12.97 -16.94 9.27
#